data_AF-A0A1J4SWW1-F1
#
_entry.id   AF-A0A1J4SWW1-F1
#
_cell.length_a   1.000
_cell.length_b   1.000
_cell.length_c   1.000
_cell.angle_alpha   90.00
_cell.angle_beta   90.00
_cell.angle_gamma   90.00
#
_symmetry.space_group_name_H-M   'P 1'
#
loop_
_entity.id
_entity.type
_entity.pdbx_description
1 polymer ?
#
loop_
_entity_poly.entity_id
_entity_poly.type
_entity_poly.pdbx_seq_one_letter_code
_entity_poly.pdbx_strand_id
1 'polypeptide(L)'
;MTDIAHESATVQHLANVLAFADALPQHTHMLLTKRPHLLKERLEALQGPGFQDLWDAARRPLYDAFRSASRTVSKYNRSSRKEMDLLQKAECIGVMGAYTKFPLPNVWLGATIWDQPSADRAVPILLSTPAAKRFVSIEPMLGPVDLCHVCDPSWREDAPTGGGPWDNTVNGLRGTINDSQFGHYYNKLDWVICGGETGPGARPMHPDWPRSLRDQCQDAGVPFFFKQWGEYGERNVPGNHEVYCYARRNFIANEPIGHEWNPDGKFMAKCGKAKAGRLLDGRTWEEVPA
;
A
#
# COMPACT_ATOMS: atom_id res chain seq x y z
N MET A 1 -9.52 -10.70 0.91
CA MET A 1 -8.35 -10.27 1.70
C MET A 1 -8.91 -9.69 2.98
N THR A 2 -8.72 -10.39 4.11
CA THR A 2 -9.22 -9.90 5.41
C THR A 2 -8.31 -8.77 5.85
N ASP A 3 -8.88 -7.62 6.19
CA ASP A 3 -8.14 -6.45 6.68
C ASP A 3 -7.39 -6.84 7.97
N ILE A 4 -6.06 -6.76 7.97
CA ILE A 4 -5.24 -7.14 9.13
C ILE A 4 -5.52 -6.27 10.36
N ALA A 5 -6.02 -5.04 10.12
CA ALA A 5 -6.41 -4.14 11.18
C ALA A 5 -7.93 -4.17 11.45
N HIS A 6 -8.64 -5.25 11.09
CA HIS A 6 -10.06 -5.42 11.43
C HIS A 6 -10.29 -5.27 12.95
N GLU A 7 -11.45 -4.78 13.37
CA GLU A 7 -11.76 -4.52 14.79
C GLU A 7 -11.65 -5.78 15.66
N SER A 8 -12.01 -6.93 15.11
CA SER A 8 -11.89 -8.23 15.80
C SER A 8 -10.47 -8.80 15.83
N ALA A 9 -9.51 -8.22 15.10
CA ALA A 9 -8.13 -8.70 15.11
C ALA A 9 -7.41 -8.24 16.38
N THR A 10 -6.71 -9.15 17.04
CA THR A 10 -6.00 -8.89 18.30
C THR A 10 -4.55 -8.47 18.05
N VAL A 11 -3.90 -7.92 19.07
CA VAL A 11 -2.44 -7.67 19.06
C VAL A 11 -1.67 -8.98 18.79
N GLN A 12 -2.11 -10.10 19.38
CA GLN A 12 -1.51 -11.42 19.14
C GLN A 12 -1.67 -11.87 17.68
N HIS A 13 -2.80 -11.57 17.02
CA HIS A 13 -2.98 -11.88 15.61
C HIS A 13 -1.95 -11.15 14.74
N LEU A 14 -1.74 -9.85 14.99
CA LEU A 14 -0.71 -9.07 14.30
C LEU A 14 0.70 -9.60 14.60
N ALA A 15 0.99 -9.96 15.85
CA ALA A 15 2.27 -10.58 16.23
C ALA A 15 2.53 -11.87 15.43
N ASN A 16 1.51 -12.74 15.28
CA ASN A 16 1.63 -13.98 14.51
C ASN A 16 1.93 -13.72 13.03
N VAL A 17 1.32 -12.70 12.43
CA VAL A 17 1.60 -12.32 11.04
C VAL A 17 3.03 -11.80 10.89
N LEU A 18 3.49 -10.95 11.81
CA LEU A 18 4.85 -10.41 11.76
C LEU A 18 5.90 -11.49 12.03
N ALA A 19 5.65 -12.42 12.96
CA ALA A 19 6.52 -13.57 13.21
C ALA A 19 6.65 -14.49 11.99
N PHE A 20 5.56 -14.68 11.24
CA PHE A 20 5.58 -15.40 9.97
C PHE A 20 6.41 -14.67 8.90
N ALA A 21 6.24 -13.35 8.78
CA ALA A 21 7.02 -12.55 7.84
C ALA A 21 8.51 -12.54 8.17
N ASP A 22 8.86 -12.46 9.45
CA ASP A 22 10.26 -12.52 9.91
C ASP A 22 10.91 -13.90 9.63
N ALA A 23 10.13 -14.98 9.71
CA ALA A 23 10.60 -16.32 9.36
C ALA A 23 10.85 -16.53 7.86
N LEU A 24 10.44 -15.58 7.01
CA LEU A 24 10.50 -15.66 5.55
C LEU A 24 11.19 -14.41 4.95
N PRO A 25 12.45 -14.12 5.32
CA PRO A 25 13.14 -12.89 4.92
C PRO A 25 13.35 -12.75 3.41
N GLN A 26 13.27 -13.85 2.65
CA GLN A 26 13.33 -13.87 1.18
C GLN A 26 12.05 -13.37 0.50
N HIS A 27 10.96 -13.17 1.26
CA HIS A 27 9.68 -12.70 0.75
C HIS A 27 9.35 -11.30 1.27
N THR A 28 8.81 -10.46 0.39
CA THR A 28 8.21 -9.18 0.76
C THR A 28 6.74 -9.39 1.13
N HIS A 29 6.36 -8.93 2.32
CA HIS A 29 5.00 -9.02 2.83
C HIS A 29 4.35 -7.63 2.83
N MET A 30 3.35 -7.43 1.97
CA MET A 30 2.57 -6.20 1.93
C MET A 30 1.32 -6.31 2.81
N LEU A 31 1.22 -5.45 3.81
CA LEU A 31 0.07 -5.36 4.71
C LEU A 31 -0.75 -4.12 4.37
N LEU A 32 -1.94 -4.33 3.81
CA LEU A 32 -2.84 -3.26 3.38
C LEU A 32 -4.05 -3.16 4.31
N THR A 33 -4.40 -1.96 4.75
CA THR A 33 -5.55 -1.73 5.65
C THR A 33 -6.40 -0.52 5.26
N LYS A 34 -7.69 -0.54 5.64
CA LYS A 34 -8.57 0.64 5.64
C LYS A 34 -8.63 1.34 7.01
N ARG A 35 -7.98 0.78 8.04
CA ARG A 35 -8.01 1.23 9.43
C ARG A 35 -6.59 1.49 9.95
N PRO A 36 -5.86 2.47 9.39
CA PRO A 36 -4.46 2.71 9.74
C PRO A 36 -4.27 3.09 11.22
N HIS A 37 -5.26 3.70 11.87
CA HIS A 37 -5.21 4.00 13.31
C HIS A 37 -5.12 2.74 14.18
N LEU A 38 -5.94 1.71 13.91
CA LEU A 38 -5.88 0.44 14.64
C LEU A 38 -4.59 -0.31 14.35
N LEU A 39 -4.08 -0.23 13.12
CA LEU A 39 -2.79 -0.82 12.78
C LEU A 39 -1.68 -0.16 13.60
N LYS A 40 -1.64 1.18 13.64
CA LYS A 40 -0.66 1.96 14.42
C LYS A 40 -0.75 1.62 15.91
N GLU A 41 -1.93 1.69 16.50
CA GLU A 41 -2.16 1.36 17.92
C GLU A 41 -1.63 -0.03 18.28
N ARG A 42 -1.90 -1.04 17.43
CA ARG A 42 -1.45 -2.41 17.66
C ARG A 42 0.06 -2.56 17.47
N LEU A 43 0.67 -1.89 16.50
CA LEU A 43 2.12 -1.90 16.31
C LEU A 43 2.83 -1.19 17.48
N GLU A 44 2.24 -0.14 18.04
CA GLU A 44 2.73 0.54 19.25
C GLU A 44 2.58 -0.36 20.49
N ALA A 45 1.44 -1.07 20.62
CA ALA A 45 1.25 -2.07 21.67
C ALA A 45 2.28 -3.21 21.59
N LEU A 46 2.66 -3.63 20.38
CA LEU A 46 3.74 -4.59 20.16
C LEU A 46 5.12 -4.04 20.53
N GLN A 47 5.31 -2.73 20.73
CA GLN A 47 6.59 -2.19 21.20
C GLN A 47 6.62 -1.97 22.73
N GLY A 48 5.52 -2.30 23.42
CA GLY A 48 5.38 -2.12 24.86
C GLY A 48 5.93 -3.27 25.72
N PRO A 49 5.83 -3.15 27.06
CA PRO A 49 6.19 -4.22 28.00
C PRO A 49 5.41 -5.50 27.71
N GLY A 50 6.10 -6.65 27.63
CA GLY A 50 5.51 -7.94 27.26
C GLY A 50 5.62 -8.29 25.77
N PHE A 51 6.22 -7.41 24.93
CA PHE A 51 6.53 -7.72 23.53
C PHE A 51 7.23 -9.06 23.37
N GLN A 52 8.29 -9.29 24.14
CA GLN A 52 9.12 -10.49 24.00
C GLN A 52 8.30 -11.76 24.22
N ASP A 53 7.39 -11.76 25.20
CA ASP A 53 6.52 -12.91 25.48
C ASP A 53 5.50 -13.15 24.35
N LEU A 54 4.86 -12.08 23.85
CA LEU A 54 3.92 -12.16 22.71
C LEU A 54 4.62 -12.62 21.42
N TRP A 55 5.82 -12.11 21.19
CA TRP A 55 6.67 -12.43 20.05
C TRP A 55 7.17 -13.87 20.10
N ASP A 56 7.65 -14.32 21.27
CA ASP A 56 8.09 -15.69 21.48
C ASP A 56 6.91 -16.67 21.36
N ALA A 57 5.74 -16.32 21.91
CA ALA A 57 4.51 -17.09 21.73
C ALA A 57 4.09 -17.20 20.26
N ALA A 58 4.27 -16.13 19.47
CA ALA A 58 3.98 -16.11 18.04
C ALA A 58 4.94 -16.99 17.22
N ARG A 59 6.24 -16.98 17.58
CA ARG A 59 7.28 -17.76 16.88
C ARG A 59 7.29 -19.23 17.26
N ARG A 60 6.90 -19.58 18.49
CA ARG A 60 7.00 -20.93 19.04
C ARG A 60 6.37 -22.02 18.15
N PRO A 61 5.15 -21.85 17.61
CA PRO A 61 4.56 -22.86 16.72
C PRO A 61 5.33 -23.03 15.40
N LEU A 62 5.85 -21.94 14.82
CA LEU A 62 6.64 -21.98 13.58
C LEU A 62 7.95 -22.75 13.82
N TYR A 63 8.59 -22.48 14.95
CA TYR A 63 9.78 -23.20 15.39
C TYR A 63 9.52 -24.70 15.57
N ASP A 64 8.45 -25.07 16.29
CA ASP A 64 8.13 -26.47 16.57
C ASP A 64 7.79 -27.24 15.28
N ALA A 65 7.10 -26.59 14.33
CA ALA A 65 6.83 -27.15 13.01
C ALA A 65 8.11 -27.39 12.20
N PHE A 66 9.00 -26.40 12.13
CA PHE A 66 10.29 -26.52 11.45
C PHE A 66 11.16 -27.64 12.04
N ARG A 67 11.23 -27.71 13.37
CA ARG A 67 11.98 -28.75 14.09
C ARG A 67 11.41 -30.15 13.83
N SER A 68 10.09 -30.28 13.77
CA SER A 68 9.41 -31.53 13.43
C SER A 68 9.73 -31.99 12.00
N ALA A 69 9.62 -31.08 11.01
CA ALA A 69 9.94 -31.36 9.62
C ALA A 69 11.42 -31.77 9.45
N SER A 70 12.34 -31.03 10.09
CA SER A 70 13.78 -31.30 10.03
C SER A 70 14.14 -32.70 10.57
N ARG A 71 13.51 -33.13 11.67
CA ARG A 71 13.69 -34.47 12.24
C ARG A 71 13.23 -35.56 11.30
N THR A 72 12.14 -35.33 10.56
CA THR A 72 11.61 -36.27 9.58
C THR A 72 12.58 -36.42 8.41
N VAL A 73 13.06 -35.32 7.82
CA VAL A 73 14.01 -35.36 6.69
C VAL A 73 15.33 -36.06 7.08
N SER A 74 15.87 -35.77 8.27
CA SER A 74 17.11 -36.38 8.78
C SER A 74 17.01 -37.91 8.98
N LYS A 75 15.80 -38.44 9.24
CA LYS A 75 15.57 -39.89 9.34
C LYS A 75 15.68 -40.61 8.00
N TYR A 76 15.36 -39.95 6.89
CA TYR A 76 15.23 -40.61 5.58
C TYR A 76 16.42 -40.42 4.64
N ASN A 77 17.35 -39.49 4.90
CA ASN A 77 18.48 -39.25 4.00
C ASN A 77 19.83 -39.12 4.74
N ARG A 78 20.64 -40.20 4.70
CA ARG A 78 21.93 -40.32 5.43
C ARG A 78 23.07 -39.49 4.82
N SER A 79 23.08 -39.28 3.50
CA SER A 79 24.15 -38.54 2.79
C SER A 79 24.08 -37.03 3.02
N SER A 80 22.89 -36.50 3.27
CA SER A 80 22.63 -35.08 3.56
C SER A 80 22.93 -34.67 5.01
N ARG A 81 23.46 -35.54 5.88
CA ARG A 81 23.78 -35.16 7.28
C ARG A 81 24.80 -34.03 7.39
N LYS A 82 25.75 -33.90 6.45
CA LYS A 82 26.75 -32.82 6.44
C LYS A 82 26.21 -31.51 5.85
N GLU A 83 25.40 -31.57 4.79
CA GLU A 83 24.72 -30.39 4.22
C GLU A 83 23.61 -29.87 5.14
N MET A 84 22.88 -30.76 5.80
CA MET A 84 21.86 -30.40 6.79
C MET A 84 22.47 -29.82 8.06
N ASP A 85 23.67 -30.23 8.49
CA ASP A 85 24.34 -29.59 9.64
C ASP A 85 24.77 -28.14 9.32
N LEU A 86 25.01 -27.82 8.04
CA LEU A 86 25.28 -26.46 7.56
C LEU A 86 24.00 -25.65 7.37
N LEU A 87 22.93 -26.21 6.81
CA LEU A 87 21.60 -25.56 6.72
C LEU A 87 20.99 -25.34 8.11
N GLN A 88 21.10 -26.31 9.01
CA GLN A 88 20.67 -26.23 10.39
C GLN A 88 21.58 -25.32 11.24
N LYS A 89 22.77 -24.93 10.76
CA LYS A 89 23.61 -23.87 11.34
C LYS A 89 23.41 -22.50 10.68
N ALA A 90 23.01 -22.43 9.41
CA ALA A 90 22.86 -21.19 8.64
C ALA A 90 21.43 -20.65 8.65
N GLU A 91 20.39 -21.50 8.54
CA GLU A 91 18.97 -21.11 8.57
C GLU A 91 18.43 -21.00 9.99
N CYS A 92 18.98 -21.76 10.94
CA CYS A 92 18.68 -21.56 12.35
C CYS A 92 19.15 -20.20 12.87
N ILE A 93 20.00 -19.44 12.18
CA ILE A 93 20.34 -18.07 12.60
C ILE A 93 19.13 -17.14 12.44
N GLY A 94 18.23 -17.37 11.47
CA GLY A 94 16.97 -16.62 11.32
C GLY A 94 15.82 -17.14 12.19
N VAL A 95 15.76 -18.47 12.40
CA VAL A 95 14.67 -19.09 13.19
C VAL A 95 14.99 -19.12 14.70
N MET A 96 16.26 -19.28 15.09
CA MET A 96 16.73 -19.34 16.49
C MET A 96 17.47 -18.09 16.98
N GLY A 97 17.87 -17.18 16.09
CA GLY A 97 18.53 -15.94 16.48
C GLY A 97 17.53 -14.89 16.95
N ALA A 98 17.90 -14.13 17.98
CA ALA A 98 17.21 -12.90 18.36
C ALA A 98 17.42 -11.84 17.26
N TYR A 99 16.62 -11.90 16.19
CA TYR A 99 16.59 -10.82 15.22
C TYR A 99 15.45 -9.86 15.60
N THR A 100 15.80 -8.80 16.32
CA THR A 100 14.87 -7.78 16.84
C THR A 100 15.12 -6.43 16.19
N LYS A 101 15.33 -6.39 14.87
CA LYS A 101 15.30 -5.11 14.15
C LYS A 101 13.87 -4.82 13.70
N PHE A 102 13.12 -4.16 14.57
CA PHE A 102 11.82 -3.59 14.23
C PHE A 102 12.02 -2.12 13.77
N PRO A 103 11.34 -1.65 12.70
CA PRO A 103 10.42 -2.39 11.83
C PRO A 103 11.11 -3.44 10.95
N LEU A 104 10.40 -4.55 10.66
CA LEU A 104 10.92 -5.64 9.83
C LEU A 104 11.16 -5.15 8.38
N PRO A 105 12.37 -5.35 7.81
CA PRO A 105 12.74 -4.78 6.51
C PRO A 105 11.91 -5.33 5.34
N ASN A 106 11.42 -6.57 5.45
CA ASN A 106 10.63 -7.25 4.44
C ASN A 106 9.11 -7.08 4.63
N VAL A 107 8.66 -6.26 5.59
CA VAL A 107 7.25 -5.94 5.81
C VAL A 107 6.96 -4.50 5.38
N TRP A 108 6.08 -4.36 4.40
CA TRP A 108 5.65 -3.07 3.86
C TRP A 108 4.24 -2.77 4.34
N LEU A 109 4.02 -1.60 4.90
CA LEU A 109 2.72 -1.19 5.41
C LEU A 109 2.04 -0.24 4.44
N GLY A 110 0.76 -0.44 4.19
CA GLY A 110 0.02 0.46 3.34
C GLY A 110 -1.42 0.68 3.76
N ALA A 111 -1.96 1.79 3.27
CA ALA A 111 -3.34 2.19 3.47
C ALA A 111 -4.10 2.23 2.16
N THR A 112 -5.34 1.75 2.18
CA THR A 112 -6.29 1.98 1.08
C THR A 112 -6.93 3.34 1.26
N ILE A 113 -6.84 4.17 0.22
CA ILE A 113 -7.49 5.47 0.10
C ILE A 113 -8.23 5.53 -1.24
N TRP A 114 -9.05 6.55 -1.47
CA TRP A 114 -9.85 6.67 -2.70
C TRP A 114 -10.15 8.11 -3.13
N ASP A 115 -9.88 9.09 -2.27
CA ASP A 115 -10.11 10.53 -2.48
C ASP A 115 -9.24 11.34 -1.50
N GLN A 116 -9.22 12.68 -1.65
CA GLN A 116 -8.47 13.53 -0.73
C GLN A 116 -8.87 13.35 0.75
N PRO A 117 -10.16 13.34 1.13
CA PRO A 117 -10.54 13.17 2.53
C PRO A 117 -10.05 11.84 3.15
N SER A 118 -10.02 10.75 2.39
CA SER A 118 -9.42 9.48 2.86
C SER A 118 -7.90 9.55 2.95
N ALA A 119 -7.23 10.29 2.06
CA ALA A 119 -5.80 10.58 2.17
C ALA A 119 -5.48 11.36 3.45
N ASP A 120 -6.20 12.46 3.71
CA ASP A 120 -6.04 13.31 4.91
C ASP A 120 -6.19 12.51 6.22
N ARG A 121 -7.11 11.54 6.25
CA ARG A 121 -7.28 10.67 7.43
C ARG A 121 -6.21 9.60 7.58
N ALA A 122 -5.69 9.06 6.47
CA ALA A 122 -4.89 7.83 6.49
C ALA A 122 -3.39 8.08 6.39
N VAL A 123 -2.98 9.00 5.52
CA VAL A 123 -1.57 9.23 5.19
C VAL A 123 -0.79 9.73 6.41
N PRO A 124 -1.23 10.73 7.19
CA PRO A 124 -0.45 11.19 8.35
C PRO A 124 -0.20 10.07 9.37
N ILE A 125 -1.22 9.24 9.62
CA ILE A 125 -1.11 8.06 10.49
C ILE A 125 -0.07 7.08 9.94
N LEU A 126 -0.12 6.77 8.65
CA LEU A 126 0.83 5.86 8.01
C LEU A 126 2.28 6.40 8.09
N LEU A 127 2.49 7.70 7.86
CA LEU A 127 3.81 8.33 7.94
C LEU A 127 4.39 8.30 9.36
N SER A 128 3.54 8.40 10.39
CA SER A 128 3.93 8.26 11.80
C SER A 128 4.11 6.80 12.25
N THR A 129 3.61 5.84 11.47
CA THR A 129 3.70 4.42 11.83
C THR A 129 5.11 3.89 11.60
N PRO A 130 5.71 3.15 12.53
CA PRO A 130 7.01 2.51 12.33
C PRO A 130 6.92 1.43 11.24
N ALA A 131 7.56 1.66 10.10
CA ALA A 131 7.51 0.78 8.93
C ALA A 131 8.83 0.86 8.16
N ALA A 132 9.25 -0.26 7.57
CA ALA A 132 10.41 -0.27 6.67
C ALA A 132 10.10 0.42 5.34
N LYS A 133 8.89 0.18 4.82
CA LYS A 133 8.33 0.86 3.64
C LYS A 133 6.87 1.20 3.87
N ARG A 134 6.43 2.33 3.31
CA ARG A 134 5.05 2.83 3.37
C ARG A 134 4.47 2.98 1.98
N PHE A 135 3.24 2.52 1.77
CA PHE A 135 2.58 2.70 0.48
C PHE A 135 1.11 3.08 0.61
N VAL A 136 0.57 3.75 -0.41
CA VAL A 136 -0.87 3.96 -0.53
C VAL A 136 -1.41 3.25 -1.75
N SER A 137 -2.59 2.67 -1.61
CA SER A 137 -3.35 2.09 -2.69
C SER A 137 -4.61 2.91 -2.90
N ILE A 138 -4.63 3.71 -3.96
CA ILE A 138 -5.76 4.54 -4.37
C ILE A 138 -6.63 3.73 -5.33
N GLU A 139 -7.31 2.72 -4.78
CA GLU A 139 -8.03 1.70 -5.54
C GLU A 139 -9.38 1.32 -4.90
N PRO A 140 -10.53 1.68 -5.50
CA PRO A 140 -10.64 2.52 -6.69
C PRO A 140 -10.29 4.00 -6.40
N MET A 141 -9.73 4.71 -7.38
CA MET A 141 -9.61 6.17 -7.32
C MET A 141 -10.95 6.81 -7.67
N LEU A 142 -11.57 7.45 -6.68
CA LEU A 142 -12.93 8.02 -6.74
C LEU A 142 -12.94 9.54 -6.73
N GLY A 143 -11.81 10.17 -6.43
CA GLY A 143 -11.61 11.61 -6.49
C GLY A 143 -10.14 11.97 -6.72
N PRO A 144 -9.85 13.25 -7.01
CA PRO A 144 -8.48 13.73 -7.07
C PRO A 144 -7.79 13.57 -5.71
N VAL A 145 -6.48 13.33 -5.75
CA VAL A 145 -5.61 13.24 -4.57
C VAL A 145 -4.34 14.02 -4.84
N ASP A 146 -4.03 14.94 -3.93
CA ASP A 146 -2.77 15.65 -3.83
C ASP A 146 -2.01 15.13 -2.59
N LEU A 147 -0.98 14.33 -2.85
CA LEU A 147 -0.12 13.76 -1.80
C LEU A 147 0.97 14.74 -1.35
N CYS A 148 1.14 15.87 -2.04
CA CYS A 148 2.03 16.95 -1.61
C CYS A 148 1.39 17.83 -0.53
N HIS A 149 0.05 17.85 -0.44
CA HIS A 149 -0.73 18.66 0.49
C HIS A 149 -1.81 17.81 1.18
N VAL A 150 -1.38 16.96 2.11
CA VAL A 150 -2.28 16.13 2.91
C VAL A 150 -2.58 16.85 4.21
N CYS A 151 -3.84 17.12 4.52
CA CYS A 151 -4.21 17.76 5.78
C CYS A 151 -3.96 16.79 6.94
N ASP A 152 -3.22 17.24 7.96
CA ASP A 152 -3.03 16.47 9.19
C ASP A 152 -3.81 17.15 10.33
N PRO A 153 -4.91 16.54 10.81
CA PRO A 153 -5.77 17.13 11.84
C PRO A 153 -5.12 17.16 13.23
N SER A 154 -3.96 16.53 13.42
CA SER A 154 -3.21 16.58 14.68
C SER A 154 -2.45 17.90 14.88
N TRP A 155 -2.26 18.70 13.82
CA TRP A 155 -1.74 20.06 13.92
C TRP A 155 -2.83 20.95 14.53
N ARG A 156 -2.56 21.45 15.74
CA ARG A 156 -3.51 22.21 16.54
C ARG A 156 -3.84 23.56 15.90
N GLU A 157 -5.05 24.07 16.19
CA GLU A 157 -5.48 25.44 15.87
C GLU A 157 -4.62 26.55 16.51
N ASP A 158 -3.76 26.21 17.49
CA ASP A 158 -2.88 27.15 18.21
C ASP A 158 -1.47 27.29 17.60
N ALA A 159 -1.19 26.63 16.46
CA ALA A 159 0.04 26.85 15.70
C ALA A 159 0.14 28.35 15.30
N PRO A 160 1.30 29.01 15.47
CA PRO A 160 1.42 30.45 15.20
C PRO A 160 0.96 30.74 13.78
N THR A 161 -0.17 31.45 13.66
CA THR A 161 -0.87 31.79 12.41
C THR A 161 -0.09 32.82 11.58
N GLY A 162 1.11 32.42 11.14
CA GLY A 162 1.96 33.16 10.22
C GLY A 162 2.04 32.52 8.84
N GLY A 163 1.72 31.23 8.70
CA GLY A 163 1.65 30.54 7.42
C GLY A 163 0.25 30.64 6.80
N GLY A 164 0.18 30.73 5.47
CA GLY A 164 -1.09 30.71 4.75
C GLY A 164 -1.86 29.39 4.90
N PRO A 165 -2.85 29.12 4.03
CA PRO A 165 -3.72 27.92 4.07
C PRO A 165 -3.02 26.54 4.08
N TRP A 166 -1.70 26.51 3.97
CA TRP A 166 -0.84 25.32 3.84
C TRP A 166 -0.17 24.90 5.16
N ASP A 167 -0.35 25.66 6.25
CA ASP A 167 0.36 25.48 7.53
C ASP A 167 -0.01 24.17 8.28
N ASN A 168 -1.11 23.51 7.89
CA ASN A 168 -1.58 22.24 8.49
C ASN A 168 -1.46 21.04 7.56
N THR A 169 -0.61 21.13 6.53
CA THR A 169 -0.45 20.05 5.54
C THR A 169 0.92 19.39 5.63
N VAL A 170 0.95 18.07 5.45
CA VAL A 170 2.17 17.28 5.31
C VAL A 170 2.38 16.89 3.86
N ASN A 171 3.63 16.95 3.40
CA ASN A 171 4.00 16.41 2.11
C ASN A 171 4.26 14.90 2.26
N GLY A 172 3.29 14.07 1.86
CA GLY A 172 3.39 12.63 1.99
C GLY A 172 4.46 11.99 1.10
N LEU A 173 4.85 12.62 0.00
CA LEU A 173 5.83 12.07 -0.95
C LEU A 173 7.28 12.40 -0.60
N ARG A 174 7.51 13.55 0.03
CA ARG A 174 8.85 14.01 0.43
C ARG A 174 9.10 13.82 1.93
N GLY A 175 8.04 13.61 2.71
CA GLY A 175 8.09 13.73 4.17
C GLY A 175 8.27 15.19 4.58
N THR A 176 8.35 15.45 5.88
CA THR A 176 8.61 16.79 6.42
C THR A 176 9.76 16.73 7.41
N ILE A 177 10.74 17.63 7.24
CA ILE A 177 11.82 17.87 8.20
C ILE A 177 11.56 19.25 8.82
N ASN A 178 11.27 19.27 10.13
CA ASN A 178 11.20 20.42 11.05
C ASN A 178 10.12 21.50 10.84
N ASP A 179 9.32 21.72 11.90
CA ASP A 179 9.40 23.00 12.62
C ASP A 179 10.23 22.76 13.89
N SER A 180 11.33 23.51 14.00
CA SER A 180 12.23 23.58 15.16
C SER A 180 11.54 23.86 16.51
N GLN A 181 10.25 24.20 16.52
CA GLN A 181 9.46 24.43 17.73
C GLN A 181 8.69 23.21 18.25
N PHE A 182 8.40 22.19 17.42
CA PHE A 182 7.48 21.09 17.78
C PHE A 182 8.01 19.66 17.58
N GLY A 183 9.17 19.48 16.91
CA GLY A 183 9.90 18.20 16.93
C GLY A 183 9.25 17.00 16.21
N HIS A 184 8.27 17.22 15.33
CA HIS A 184 7.65 16.15 14.54
C HIS A 184 8.45 15.83 13.27
N TYR A 185 8.87 14.57 13.11
CA TYR A 185 9.48 14.04 11.89
C TYR A 185 8.49 13.10 11.20
N TYR A 186 8.00 13.48 10.02
CA TYR A 186 7.21 12.59 9.18
C TYR A 186 8.10 11.87 8.19
N ASN A 187 7.97 10.54 8.16
CA ASN A 187 8.51 9.75 7.07
C ASN A 187 7.81 10.12 5.76
N LYS A 188 8.29 9.56 4.64
CA LYS A 188 7.63 9.66 3.34
C LYS A 188 6.97 8.34 2.93
N LEU A 189 6.11 8.42 1.92
CA LEU A 189 5.64 7.28 1.15
C LEU A 189 6.77 6.76 0.26
N ASP A 190 6.88 5.44 0.19
CA ASP A 190 7.82 4.73 -0.67
C ASP A 190 7.17 4.25 -1.96
N TRP A 191 5.84 4.17 -2.03
CA TRP A 191 5.14 3.68 -3.22
C TRP A 191 3.70 4.18 -3.29
N VAL A 192 3.24 4.48 -4.50
CA VAL A 192 1.87 4.88 -4.79
C VAL A 192 1.28 3.97 -5.85
N ILE A 193 0.16 3.33 -5.53
CA ILE A 193 -0.61 2.47 -6.43
C ILE A 193 -1.93 3.17 -6.79
N CYS A 194 -2.27 3.17 -8.07
CA CYS A 194 -3.49 3.79 -8.58
C CYS A 194 -4.25 2.85 -9.52
N GLY A 195 -5.57 2.80 -9.38
CA GLY A 195 -6.41 1.99 -10.27
C GLY A 195 -7.89 2.33 -10.19
N GLY A 196 -8.60 2.10 -11.31
CA GLY A 196 -10.04 2.27 -11.40
C GLY A 196 -10.86 1.07 -10.90
N GLU A 197 -12.15 1.30 -10.68
CA GLU A 197 -13.09 0.32 -10.14
C GLU A 197 -13.47 -0.76 -11.17
N THR A 198 -13.66 -2.00 -10.72
CA THR A 198 -14.10 -3.13 -11.55
C THR A 198 -15.42 -3.71 -11.06
N GLY A 199 -16.20 -4.29 -11.96
CA GLY A 199 -17.47 -4.96 -11.64
C GLY A 199 -18.72 -4.18 -12.11
N PRO A 200 -19.92 -4.75 -11.94
CA PRO A 200 -21.16 -4.23 -12.55
C PRO A 200 -21.49 -2.78 -12.20
N GLY A 201 -21.19 -2.38 -10.96
CA GLY A 201 -21.42 -1.03 -10.41
C GLY A 201 -20.19 -0.12 -10.42
N ALA A 202 -19.17 -0.42 -11.23
CA ALA A 202 -17.96 0.37 -11.29
C ALA A 202 -18.25 1.84 -11.62
N ARG A 203 -17.59 2.74 -10.88
CA ARG A 203 -17.58 4.18 -11.15
C ARG A 203 -16.41 4.55 -12.08
N PRO A 204 -16.62 5.53 -12.96
CA PRO A 204 -15.59 6.01 -13.87
C PRO A 204 -14.54 6.85 -13.11
N MET A 205 -13.26 6.61 -13.39
CA MET A 205 -12.14 7.42 -12.89
C MET A 205 -11.85 8.54 -13.90
N HIS A 206 -11.74 9.79 -13.44
CA HIS A 206 -11.40 10.89 -14.32
C HIS A 206 -10.01 10.70 -14.95
N PRO A 207 -9.83 10.95 -16.25
CA PRO A 207 -8.56 10.68 -16.95
C PRO A 207 -7.37 11.48 -16.41
N ASP A 208 -7.60 12.68 -15.88
CA ASP A 208 -6.50 13.54 -15.40
C ASP A 208 -6.03 13.20 -13.97
N TRP A 209 -6.84 12.50 -13.17
CA TRP A 209 -6.49 12.14 -11.80
C TRP A 209 -5.26 11.22 -11.70
N PRO A 210 -5.16 10.08 -12.42
CA PRO A 210 -3.96 9.24 -12.38
C PRO A 210 -2.74 9.93 -12.99
N ARG A 211 -2.93 10.88 -13.93
CA ARG A 211 -1.85 11.67 -14.52
C ARG A 211 -1.24 12.64 -13.52
N SER A 212 -2.08 13.41 -12.82
CA SER A 212 -1.64 14.29 -11.74
C SER A 212 -0.90 13.51 -10.66
N LEU A 213 -1.46 12.38 -10.22
CA LEU A 213 -0.86 11.55 -9.19
C LEU A 213 0.50 10.98 -9.62
N ARG A 214 0.59 10.49 -10.86
CA ARG A 214 1.86 10.08 -11.46
C ARG A 214 2.87 11.23 -11.43
N ASP A 215 2.49 12.41 -11.92
CA ASP A 215 3.41 13.54 -12.04
C ASP A 215 3.93 13.98 -10.66
N GLN A 216 3.08 13.99 -9.62
CA GLN A 216 3.49 14.18 -8.24
C GLN A 216 4.54 13.16 -7.79
N CYS A 217 4.33 11.87 -8.09
CA CYS A 217 5.25 10.80 -7.72
C CYS A 217 6.59 10.90 -8.45
N GLN A 218 6.56 11.17 -9.76
CA GLN A 218 7.76 11.34 -10.59
C GLN A 218 8.59 12.54 -10.12
N ASP A 219 7.96 13.67 -9.81
CA ASP A 219 8.64 14.85 -9.26
C ASP A 219 9.30 14.56 -7.90
N ALA A 220 8.66 13.77 -7.05
CA ALA A 220 9.20 13.40 -5.74
C ALA A 220 10.19 12.22 -5.77
N GLY A 221 10.38 11.56 -6.92
CA GLY A 221 11.17 10.33 -7.03
C GLY A 221 10.58 9.16 -6.22
N VAL A 222 9.25 9.10 -6.09
CA VAL A 222 8.52 8.00 -5.45
C VAL A 222 7.99 7.07 -6.54
N PRO A 223 8.25 5.75 -6.47
CA PRO A 223 7.69 4.77 -7.38
C PRO A 223 6.17 4.92 -7.58
N PHE A 224 5.73 4.89 -8.83
CA PHE A 224 4.33 4.92 -9.21
C PHE A 224 3.90 3.66 -9.99
N PHE A 225 2.84 3.01 -9.51
CA PHE A 225 2.23 1.85 -10.15
C PHE A 225 0.80 2.17 -10.59
N PHE A 226 0.57 2.23 -11.90
CA PHE A 226 -0.76 2.31 -12.47
C PHE A 226 -1.27 0.91 -12.80
N LYS A 227 -2.20 0.40 -12.00
CA LYS A 227 -2.71 -0.96 -12.16
C LYS A 227 -3.57 -1.09 -13.40
N GLN A 228 -4.57 -0.22 -13.53
CA GLN A 228 -5.54 -0.22 -14.64
C GLN A 228 -6.58 0.90 -14.55
N TRP A 229 -7.35 1.06 -15.61
CA TRP A 229 -8.49 1.97 -15.68
C TRP A 229 -9.80 1.47 -15.06
N GLY A 230 -9.94 0.16 -14.81
CA GLY A 230 -11.22 -0.42 -14.35
C GLY A 230 -12.19 -0.68 -15.50
N GLU A 231 -13.50 -0.55 -15.31
CA GLU A 231 -14.49 -0.83 -16.38
C GLU A 231 -14.60 0.25 -17.48
N TYR A 232 -13.99 1.41 -17.26
CA TYR A 232 -14.07 2.57 -18.16
C TYR A 232 -12.71 2.86 -18.77
N GLY A 233 -12.66 3.18 -20.05
CA GLY A 233 -11.42 3.52 -20.76
C GLY A 233 -11.53 4.84 -21.52
N GLU A 234 -10.39 5.47 -21.77
CA GLU A 234 -10.34 6.71 -22.54
C GLU A 234 -10.67 6.44 -24.01
N ARG A 235 -11.71 7.10 -24.53
CA ARG A 235 -12.19 6.90 -25.92
C ARG A 235 -11.26 7.47 -26.98
N ASN A 236 -10.67 8.63 -26.70
CA ASN A 236 -10.01 9.48 -27.70
C ASN A 236 -8.48 9.52 -27.52
N VAL A 237 -7.85 8.38 -27.23
CA VAL A 237 -6.40 8.28 -27.03
C VAL A 237 -5.78 7.39 -28.12
N PRO A 238 -4.65 7.79 -28.74
CA PRO A 238 -3.92 6.94 -29.68
C PRO A 238 -3.65 5.55 -29.07
N GLY A 239 -4.01 4.49 -29.78
CA GLY A 239 -3.88 3.10 -29.30
C GLY A 239 -5.16 2.51 -28.70
N ASN A 240 -6.17 3.31 -28.33
CA ASN A 240 -7.43 2.82 -27.74
C ASN A 240 -8.54 2.57 -28.79
N HIS A 241 -8.18 2.03 -29.96
CA HIS A 241 -9.14 1.77 -31.04
C HIS A 241 -10.30 0.86 -30.61
N GLU A 242 -10.04 -0.09 -29.71
CA GLU A 242 -11.07 -0.98 -29.18
C GLU A 242 -12.10 -0.26 -28.31
N VAL A 243 -11.67 0.68 -27.47
CA VAL A 243 -12.55 1.52 -26.64
C VAL A 243 -13.41 2.41 -27.53
N TYR A 244 -12.79 3.02 -28.55
CA TYR A 244 -13.50 3.82 -29.56
C TYR A 244 -14.58 3.02 -30.29
N CYS A 245 -14.22 1.85 -30.83
CA CYS A 245 -15.14 0.99 -31.56
C CYS A 245 -16.30 0.48 -30.69
N TYR A 246 -16.02 0.16 -29.43
CA TYR A 246 -17.06 -0.25 -28.47
C TYR A 246 -18.03 0.90 -28.15
N ALA A 247 -17.50 2.10 -27.84
CA ALA A 247 -18.33 3.28 -27.58
C ALA A 247 -19.22 3.63 -28.78
N ARG A 248 -18.67 3.57 -30.00
CA ARG A 248 -19.42 3.86 -31.24
C ARG A 248 -20.57 2.88 -31.47
N ARG A 249 -20.37 1.58 -31.23
CA ARG A 249 -21.45 0.58 -31.37
C ARG A 249 -22.59 0.84 -30.38
N ASN A 250 -22.28 1.16 -29.13
CA ASN A 250 -23.30 1.43 -28.11
C ASN A 250 -24.02 2.76 -28.32
N PHE A 251 -23.34 3.78 -28.86
CA PHE A 251 -23.99 5.03 -29.27
C PHE A 251 -25.08 4.76 -30.32
N ILE A 252 -24.78 3.92 -31.31
CA ILE A 252 -25.76 3.51 -32.33
C ILE A 252 -26.93 2.73 -31.69
N ALA A 253 -26.68 2.02 -30.60
CA ALA A 253 -27.69 1.25 -29.86
C ALA A 253 -28.47 2.07 -28.81
N ASN A 254 -28.19 3.37 -28.65
CA ASN A 254 -28.79 4.25 -27.63
C ASN A 254 -28.58 3.77 -26.17
N GLU A 255 -27.48 3.07 -25.91
CA GLU A 255 -27.07 2.60 -24.58
C GLU A 255 -26.18 3.64 -23.88
N PRO A 256 -26.09 3.67 -22.54
CA PRO A 256 -25.16 4.55 -21.82
C PRO A 256 -23.71 4.31 -22.27
N ILE A 257 -23.16 5.27 -23.01
CA ILE A 257 -21.86 5.15 -23.67
C ILE A 257 -20.67 5.31 -22.73
N GLY A 258 -20.88 5.88 -21.54
CA GLY A 258 -19.81 6.28 -20.65
C GLY A 258 -20.22 7.41 -19.71
N HIS A 259 -19.23 8.13 -19.20
CA HIS A 259 -19.40 9.27 -18.31
C HIS A 259 -18.63 10.47 -18.83
N GLU A 260 -19.25 11.64 -18.75
CA GLU A 260 -18.68 12.92 -19.15
C GLU A 260 -18.57 13.85 -17.94
N TRP A 261 -17.43 14.49 -17.76
CA TRP A 261 -17.23 15.55 -16.78
C TRP A 261 -17.34 16.90 -17.47
N ASN A 262 -18.34 17.68 -17.07
CA ASN A 262 -18.56 19.06 -17.52
C ASN A 262 -18.19 20.04 -16.39
N PRO A 263 -17.53 21.16 -16.68
CA PRO A 263 -17.19 21.70 -18.01
C PRO A 263 -15.88 21.16 -18.62
N ASP A 264 -15.18 20.23 -17.96
CA ASP A 264 -13.85 19.75 -18.36
C ASP A 264 -13.80 19.10 -19.76
N GLY A 265 -14.96 18.67 -20.29
CA GLY A 265 -15.09 18.05 -21.61
C GLY A 265 -14.43 16.67 -21.69
N LYS A 266 -14.17 16.05 -20.53
CA LYS A 266 -13.51 14.74 -20.43
C LYS A 266 -14.55 13.64 -20.47
N PHE A 267 -14.27 12.59 -21.25
CA PHE A 267 -15.19 11.48 -21.44
C PHE A 267 -14.49 10.13 -21.29
N MET A 268 -15.10 9.24 -20.50
CA MET A 268 -14.65 7.87 -20.28
C MET A 268 -15.73 6.89 -20.73
N ALA A 269 -15.40 6.00 -21.67
CA ALA A 269 -16.34 5.01 -22.20
C ALA A 269 -16.40 3.76 -21.31
N LYS A 270 -17.60 3.29 -20.97
CA LYS A 270 -17.75 1.98 -20.32
C LYS A 270 -17.45 0.91 -21.37
N CYS A 271 -16.36 0.17 -21.24
CA CYS A 271 -15.90 -0.77 -22.30
C CYS A 271 -15.46 -2.14 -21.79
N GLY A 272 -15.43 -2.31 -20.46
CA GLY A 272 -15.01 -3.53 -19.80
C GLY A 272 -13.53 -3.49 -19.44
N LYS A 273 -13.18 -4.02 -18.26
CA LYS A 273 -11.81 -4.11 -17.73
C LYS A 273 -10.75 -4.51 -18.76
N ALA A 274 -11.02 -5.56 -19.53
CA ALA A 274 -10.08 -6.10 -20.49
C ALA A 274 -9.71 -5.10 -21.60
N LYS A 275 -10.68 -4.29 -22.05
CA LYS A 275 -10.47 -3.29 -23.12
C LYS A 275 -9.91 -1.98 -22.58
N ALA A 276 -10.34 -1.58 -21.39
CA ALA A 276 -9.84 -0.36 -20.75
C ALA A 276 -8.33 -0.46 -20.46
N GLY A 277 -7.88 -1.64 -20.03
CA GLY A 277 -6.46 -1.96 -19.94
C GLY A 277 -5.70 -1.17 -18.87
N ARG A 278 -4.38 -1.11 -19.03
CA ARG A 278 -3.41 -0.56 -18.05
C ARG A 278 -2.41 0.44 -18.63
N LEU A 279 -2.68 0.94 -19.83
CA LEU A 279 -1.83 1.95 -20.44
C LEU A 279 -2.26 3.34 -19.95
N LEU A 280 -1.32 4.10 -19.39
CA LEU A 280 -1.50 5.51 -19.06
C LEU A 280 -0.51 6.30 -19.92
N ASP A 281 -1.04 7.12 -20.83
CA ASP A 281 -0.28 7.84 -21.86
C ASP A 281 0.58 6.92 -22.74
N GLY A 282 -0.02 5.81 -23.20
CA GLY A 282 0.58 4.90 -24.18
C GLY A 282 1.63 3.93 -23.62
N ARG A 283 1.91 3.95 -22.31
CA ARG A 283 2.84 3.01 -21.67
C ARG A 283 2.31 2.45 -20.35
N THR A 284 2.93 1.38 -19.87
CA THR A 284 2.70 0.85 -18.52
C THR A 284 3.53 1.63 -17.49
N TRP A 285 3.01 1.73 -16.27
CA TRP A 285 3.69 2.30 -15.12
C TRP A 285 3.70 1.24 -14.03
N GLU A 286 4.81 0.53 -13.91
CA GLU A 286 4.93 -0.67 -13.07
C GLU A 286 6.08 -0.56 -12.07
N GLU A 287 6.39 0.66 -11.64
CA GLU A 287 7.49 0.93 -10.72
C GLU A 287 7.19 0.34 -9.33
N VAL A 288 8.23 -0.17 -8.68
CA VAL A 288 8.19 -0.72 -7.33
C VAL A 288 9.37 -0.19 -6.51
N PRO A 289 9.26 -0.09 -5.18
CA PRO A 289 10.40 0.23 -4.32
C PRO A 289 11.55 -0.76 -4.50
N ALA A 290 12.77 -0.24 -4.47
CA ALA A 290 14.00 -1.02 -4.36
C ALA A 290 14.15 -1.67 -2.99
#